data_AF-A0A8J9X980-F1
#
_entry.id   AF-A0A8J9X980-F1
#
_cell.length_a   1.000
_cell.length_b   1.000
_cell.length_c   1.000
_cell.angle_alpha   90.00
_cell.angle_beta   90.00
_cell.angle_gamma   90.00
#
_symmetry.space_group_name_H-M   'P 1'
#
loop_
_entity.id
_entity.type
_entity.pdbx_description
1 polymer ?
#
loop_
_entity_poly.entity_id
_entity_poly.type
_entity_poly.pdbx_seq_one_letter_code
_entity_poly.pdbx_strand_id
1 'polypeptide(L)'
;MVSTRSVRVQPPSEGGPVGADDPSVGDPPPSDDDGEDDDDAGTEPSNGSSLPAQVIRVHQTPRFSISPSLSQGRRAILDYSIPKIAKLYVSATKPLSKTEFDIKAGALTPLLSSLALRAREHGRHGHGSNGILKIPNNITIPNGASKLLIKEYGQISLPHIRNYVGTFANTETREVQDDEALYQCLKVSLTHEAMAKIDLYETEWTVAGEPSGVAMLKVIIRQAYIDTNATTMHVCTKLSKLDSYMESLAEHNVTLFNEYVYEQLHALTARGEQTLDLLPNLFKGYEAAKDTQFLEYIRKKKAEFEEGTVFLEPEILMSQASIKYRTLVEKGEWDAPSESEAKILALTTQVKELQAKKSEKPKSKAKGDSKGKKKKGKKSDKPKTDKYASLKKPSASEPHTKTFDGDKIKFCTNHQAWGMHLASECKGYGLEKDSNGKPIPKGSEPNATDKKGPALKVACRNH
;
A
#
# COMPACT_ATOMS: atom_id res chain seq x y z
N MET A 1 -31.70 47.26 1.24
CA MET A 1 -30.79 48.18 1.95
C MET A 1 -29.53 47.40 2.33
N VAL A 2 -28.42 47.73 1.64
CA VAL A 2 -27.00 47.90 2.09
C VAL A 2 -26.40 46.78 3.00
N SER A 3 -25.21 46.20 2.79
CA SER A 3 -23.98 46.64 2.12
C SER A 3 -23.02 45.47 1.85
N THR A 4 -22.36 45.50 0.71
CA THR A 4 -21.25 44.63 0.27
C THR A 4 -19.90 45.16 0.73
N ARG A 5 -18.90 44.30 1.00
CA ARG A 5 -17.48 44.67 0.85
C ARG A 5 -16.63 43.51 0.33
N SER A 6 -16.11 43.74 -0.88
CA SER A 6 -15.09 42.96 -1.59
C SER A 6 -13.75 43.68 -1.42
N VAL A 7 -12.66 42.95 -1.17
CA VAL A 7 -11.31 43.53 -1.11
C VAL A 7 -10.53 43.12 -2.36
N ARG A 8 -10.01 44.13 -3.05
CA ARG A 8 -9.19 44.09 -4.27
C ARG A 8 -7.76 44.48 -3.86
N VAL A 9 -6.76 43.71 -4.31
CA VAL A 9 -5.33 44.03 -4.13
C VAL A 9 -4.81 44.69 -5.42
N GLN A 10 -4.10 45.81 -5.28
CA GLN A 10 -3.36 46.52 -6.33
C GLN A 10 -1.83 46.32 -6.14
N PRO A 11 -1.02 46.46 -7.20
CA PRO A 11 0.43 46.17 -7.22
C PRO A 11 1.29 47.39 -6.86
N PRO A 12 2.60 47.22 -6.55
CA PRO A 12 3.48 48.33 -6.20
C PRO A 12 4.16 48.99 -7.41
N SER A 13 4.45 50.27 -7.20
CA SER A 13 4.93 51.33 -8.09
C SER A 13 6.45 51.41 -8.25
N GLU A 14 6.88 51.95 -9.39
CA GLU A 14 8.24 52.42 -9.70
C GLU A 14 8.61 53.71 -8.95
N GLY A 15 9.93 53.92 -8.74
CA GLY A 15 10.53 55.21 -8.36
C GLY A 15 12.03 55.12 -8.07
N GLY A 16 12.88 55.66 -8.97
CA GLY A 16 14.23 56.17 -8.63
C GLY A 16 14.16 57.67 -8.28
N PRO A 17 15.24 58.50 -8.29
CA PRO A 17 16.67 58.24 -8.59
C PRO A 17 17.65 58.95 -7.58
N VAL A 18 18.91 59.20 -8.01
CA VAL A 18 20.09 59.96 -7.44
C VAL A 18 21.20 59.10 -6.80
N GLY A 19 22.51 59.29 -7.02
CA GLY A 19 23.33 60.29 -7.74
C GLY A 19 24.79 59.78 -7.87
N ALA A 20 25.60 60.45 -8.70
CA ALA A 20 26.98 60.09 -9.07
C ALA A 20 28.03 60.59 -8.05
N ASP A 21 29.18 59.90 -7.98
CA ASP A 21 30.54 60.45 -7.81
C ASP A 21 31.60 59.35 -8.04
N ASP A 22 32.74 59.75 -8.64
CA ASP A 22 33.81 58.96 -9.29
C ASP A 22 35.09 58.82 -8.39
N PRO A 23 36.31 58.56 -8.90
CA PRO A 23 37.01 57.29 -9.22
C PRO A 23 38.17 56.93 -8.26
N SER A 24 38.71 55.69 -8.32
CA SER A 24 40.15 55.47 -8.07
C SER A 24 40.71 54.05 -8.36
N VAL A 25 41.87 54.03 -9.06
CA VAL A 25 42.98 53.03 -9.07
C VAL A 25 42.69 51.64 -9.69
N GLY A 26 43.47 51.06 -10.61
CA GLY A 26 44.75 51.36 -11.25
C GLY A 26 45.34 50.05 -11.82
N ASP A 27 45.77 50.06 -13.09
CA ASP A 27 46.79 49.15 -13.65
C ASP A 27 48.19 49.60 -13.15
N PRO A 28 49.33 48.85 -13.22
CA PRO A 28 49.76 47.81 -14.20
C PRO A 28 50.64 46.70 -13.49
N PRO A 29 51.70 46.03 -14.07
CA PRO A 29 52.19 45.84 -15.44
C PRO A 29 52.53 44.36 -15.83
N PRO A 30 52.99 44.10 -17.08
CA PRO A 30 53.48 42.79 -17.54
C PRO A 30 54.98 42.58 -17.27
N SER A 31 55.45 41.34 -17.39
CA SER A 31 56.89 41.01 -17.42
C SER A 31 57.18 39.95 -18.47
N ASP A 32 58.20 40.28 -19.25
CA ASP A 32 58.79 39.62 -20.41
C ASP A 32 59.47 38.29 -20.07
N ASP A 33 59.59 37.41 -21.07
CA ASP A 33 60.75 36.52 -21.20
C ASP A 33 60.99 36.23 -22.70
N ASP A 34 62.08 36.80 -23.20
CA ASP A 34 62.62 36.69 -24.55
C ASP A 34 63.45 35.41 -24.71
N GLY A 35 63.45 34.85 -25.93
CA GLY A 35 64.34 33.77 -26.33
C GLY A 35 64.26 33.49 -27.82
N GLU A 36 64.80 34.42 -28.63
CA GLU A 36 65.19 34.22 -30.02
C GLU A 36 66.45 33.33 -30.10
N ASP A 37 66.52 32.41 -31.07
CA ASP A 37 67.50 32.50 -32.16
C ASP A 37 67.28 31.39 -33.21
N ASP A 38 67.46 31.84 -34.45
CA ASP A 38 67.14 31.23 -35.74
C ASP A 38 68.02 30.03 -36.15
N ASP A 39 67.51 29.23 -37.08
CA ASP A 39 68.24 28.91 -38.32
C ASP A 39 67.28 28.42 -39.43
N ASP A 40 67.24 29.24 -40.48
CA ASP A 40 66.53 29.14 -41.75
C ASP A 40 67.28 28.22 -42.75
N ALA A 41 66.53 27.46 -43.54
CA ALA A 41 66.70 27.30 -45.00
C ALA A 41 65.88 26.11 -45.55
N GLY A 42 64.89 26.39 -46.42
CA GLY A 42 64.34 25.35 -47.32
C GLY A 42 62.96 25.62 -47.94
N THR A 43 62.94 26.45 -48.99
CA THR A 43 61.85 26.94 -49.85
C THR A 43 60.81 25.93 -50.41
N GLU A 44 59.51 26.25 -50.20
CA GLU A 44 58.24 26.18 -50.99
C GLU A 44 58.11 25.47 -52.39
N PRO A 45 56.88 25.31 -52.98
CA PRO A 45 55.52 25.06 -52.42
C PRO A 45 54.68 24.02 -53.24
N SER A 46 53.51 23.60 -52.75
CA SER A 46 52.36 23.30 -53.64
C SER A 46 50.99 23.41 -52.93
N ASN A 47 50.24 24.46 -53.29
CA ASN A 47 48.76 24.49 -53.29
C ASN A 47 48.26 23.35 -54.21
N GLY A 48 47.13 22.66 -54.02
CA GLY A 48 45.91 22.91 -53.27
C GLY A 48 44.73 22.46 -54.15
N SER A 49 43.99 21.41 -53.77
CA SER A 49 42.59 21.18 -54.21
C SER A 49 41.89 20.08 -53.42
N SER A 50 41.18 20.53 -52.37
CA SER A 50 39.83 20.18 -51.93
C SER A 50 39.16 18.89 -52.43
N LEU A 51 38.85 17.99 -51.47
CA LEU A 51 37.55 17.31 -51.34
C LEU A 51 37.24 17.13 -49.83
N PRO A 52 35.98 17.23 -49.38
CA PRO A 52 35.67 17.43 -47.96
C PRO A 52 35.82 16.15 -47.14
N ALA A 53 36.52 16.27 -46.02
CA ALA A 53 36.59 15.23 -44.99
C ALA A 53 35.19 14.97 -44.41
N GLN A 54 34.64 13.78 -44.68
CA GLN A 54 33.52 13.27 -43.92
C GLN A 54 33.93 13.18 -42.46
N VAL A 55 33.24 13.95 -41.61
CA VAL A 55 33.38 13.86 -40.15
C VAL A 55 32.83 12.51 -39.71
N ILE A 56 33.72 11.51 -39.60
CA ILE A 56 33.42 10.24 -38.95
C ILE A 56 33.21 10.56 -37.47
N ARG A 57 31.95 10.66 -37.04
CA ARG A 57 31.59 10.68 -35.61
C ARG A 57 31.99 9.32 -35.03
N VAL A 58 33.10 9.29 -34.30
CA VAL A 58 33.50 8.12 -33.52
C VAL A 58 32.48 7.92 -32.39
N HIS A 59 31.62 6.92 -32.52
CA HIS A 59 30.75 6.48 -31.43
C HIS A 59 31.64 5.93 -30.29
N GLN A 60 31.90 6.72 -29.26
CA GLN A 60 32.47 6.20 -28.03
C GLN A 60 31.43 5.30 -27.37
N THR A 61 31.59 3.98 -27.52
CA THR A 61 30.82 2.99 -26.78
C THR A 61 31.10 3.20 -25.29
N PRO A 62 30.07 3.43 -24.44
CA PRO A 62 30.27 3.55 -23.00
C PRO A 62 30.97 2.30 -22.46
N ARG A 63 32.06 2.50 -21.70
CA ARG A 63 32.87 1.40 -21.11
C ARG A 63 32.07 0.45 -20.21
N PHE A 64 30.91 0.90 -19.73
CA PHE A 64 29.99 0.10 -18.93
C PHE A 64 28.54 0.51 -19.22
N SER A 65 27.64 -0.47 -19.31
CA SER A 65 26.20 -0.27 -19.45
C SER A 65 25.44 -1.30 -18.64
N ILE A 66 24.39 -0.88 -17.92
CA ILE A 66 23.58 -1.75 -17.04
C ILE A 66 22.79 -2.80 -17.84
N SER A 67 22.49 -2.53 -19.12
CA SER A 67 21.86 -3.49 -20.03
C SER A 67 22.49 -3.38 -21.43
N PRO A 68 22.43 -4.44 -22.25
CA PRO A 68 22.95 -4.42 -23.62
C PRO A 68 22.33 -3.31 -24.48
N SER A 69 21.04 -2.98 -24.29
CA SER A 69 20.38 -1.92 -25.05
C SER A 69 20.92 -0.53 -24.74
N LEU A 70 21.54 -0.33 -23.57
CA LEU A 70 22.12 0.95 -23.15
C LEU A 70 23.56 1.15 -23.67
N SER A 71 24.20 0.11 -24.21
CA SER A 71 25.57 0.18 -24.72
C SER A 71 25.70 0.96 -26.03
N GLN A 72 24.59 1.26 -26.70
CA GLN A 72 24.57 2.00 -27.97
C GLN A 72 24.56 3.53 -27.78
N GLY A 73 24.59 4.01 -26.53
CA GLY A 73 24.49 5.43 -26.19
C GLY A 73 23.03 5.88 -26.02
N ARG A 74 22.71 6.47 -24.86
CA ARG A 74 21.34 6.87 -24.49
C ARG A 74 20.74 8.02 -25.35
N ARG A 75 21.56 8.68 -26.17
CA ARG A 75 21.18 9.85 -26.97
C ARG A 75 21.53 9.70 -28.46
N ALA A 76 22.11 8.57 -28.85
CA ALA A 76 22.39 8.31 -30.25
C ALA A 76 21.12 7.76 -30.90
N ILE A 77 20.79 8.32 -32.07
CA ILE A 77 19.81 7.72 -32.97
C ILE A 77 20.33 6.33 -33.34
N LEU A 78 19.47 5.33 -33.22
CA LEU A 78 19.80 3.95 -33.50
C LEU A 78 19.70 3.69 -35.00
N ASP A 79 20.77 3.16 -35.60
CA ASP A 79 20.74 2.70 -36.99
C ASP A 79 20.21 1.26 -37.06
N TYR A 80 18.95 1.11 -37.51
CA TYR A 80 18.30 -0.18 -37.64
C TYR A 80 18.77 -1.01 -38.85
N SER A 81 19.57 -0.45 -39.75
CA SER A 81 20.23 -1.25 -40.80
C SER A 81 21.25 -2.23 -40.21
N ILE A 82 21.75 -1.93 -39.01
CA ILE A 82 22.69 -2.78 -38.29
C ILE A 82 21.92 -3.93 -37.61
N PRO A 83 22.16 -5.22 -37.97
CA PRO A 83 21.37 -6.34 -37.48
C PRO A 83 21.36 -6.49 -35.95
N LYS A 84 22.46 -6.12 -35.28
CA LYS A 84 22.56 -6.15 -33.81
C LYS A 84 21.62 -5.12 -33.17
N ILE A 85 21.47 -3.94 -33.78
CA ILE A 85 20.59 -2.86 -33.28
C ILE A 85 19.13 -3.18 -33.61
N ALA A 86 18.84 -3.73 -34.79
CA ALA A 86 17.51 -4.24 -35.14
C ALA A 86 16.99 -5.28 -34.12
N LYS A 87 17.86 -6.19 -33.65
CA LYS A 87 17.52 -7.14 -32.57
C LYS A 87 17.15 -6.46 -31.25
N LEU A 88 17.73 -5.29 -30.95
CA LEU A 88 17.36 -4.51 -29.77
C LEU A 88 15.94 -3.96 -29.90
N TYR A 89 15.56 -3.46 -31.09
CA TYR A 89 14.19 -3.03 -31.37
C TYR A 89 13.19 -4.18 -31.20
N VAL A 90 13.48 -5.35 -31.78
CA VAL A 90 12.65 -6.55 -31.62
C VAL A 90 12.50 -6.93 -30.15
N SER A 91 13.58 -6.86 -29.36
CA SER A 91 13.49 -7.13 -27.91
C SER A 91 12.64 -6.08 -27.17
N ALA A 92 12.72 -4.82 -27.58
CA ALA A 92 12.03 -3.71 -26.94
C ALA A 92 10.51 -3.71 -27.21
N THR A 93 10.09 -4.32 -28.32
CA THR A 93 8.69 -4.38 -28.77
C THR A 93 7.99 -5.68 -28.38
N LYS A 94 8.68 -6.62 -27.71
CA LYS A 94 8.05 -7.85 -27.21
C LYS A 94 6.92 -7.57 -26.20
N PRO A 95 5.94 -8.49 -26.07
CA PRO A 95 4.95 -8.43 -25.01
C PRO A 95 5.57 -8.23 -23.62
N LEU A 96 4.87 -7.48 -22.78
CA LEU A 96 5.27 -7.17 -21.41
C LEU A 96 5.08 -8.37 -20.45
N SER A 97 4.24 -9.33 -20.81
CA SER A 97 3.98 -10.56 -20.05
C SER A 97 3.67 -11.72 -21.01
N LYS A 98 3.67 -12.94 -20.49
CA LYS A 98 3.18 -14.13 -21.21
C LYS A 98 1.67 -14.07 -21.43
N THR A 99 0.95 -13.44 -20.52
CA THR A 99 -0.48 -13.22 -20.59
C THR A 99 -0.75 -11.77 -20.97
N GLU A 100 -1.61 -11.58 -21.96
CA GLU A 100 -2.05 -10.25 -22.39
C GLU A 100 -2.85 -9.54 -21.29
N PHE A 101 -2.86 -8.20 -21.32
CA PHE A 101 -3.58 -7.38 -20.36
C PHE A 101 -4.97 -6.97 -20.90
N ASP A 102 -5.98 -7.08 -20.05
CA ASP A 102 -7.38 -6.77 -20.37
C ASP A 102 -7.80 -5.34 -19.96
N ILE A 103 -6.82 -4.51 -19.60
CA ILE A 103 -6.96 -3.12 -19.13
C ILE A 103 -7.99 -2.91 -18.01
N LYS A 104 -8.30 -3.94 -17.22
CA LYS A 104 -9.08 -3.81 -15.99
C LYS A 104 -8.22 -3.31 -14.83
N ALA A 105 -8.86 -2.78 -13.78
CA ALA A 105 -8.17 -2.21 -12.62
C ALA A 105 -7.11 -3.14 -11.98
N GLY A 106 -7.38 -4.46 -11.91
CA GLY A 106 -6.43 -5.44 -11.36
C GLY A 106 -5.21 -5.71 -12.25
N ALA A 107 -5.30 -5.42 -13.55
CA ALA A 107 -4.24 -5.64 -14.53
C ALA A 107 -3.30 -4.43 -14.68
N LEU A 108 -3.69 -3.25 -14.19
CA LEU A 108 -2.93 -2.02 -14.35
C LEU A 108 -1.58 -2.05 -13.64
N THR A 109 -1.54 -2.44 -12.36
CA THR A 109 -0.29 -2.47 -11.59
C THR A 109 0.72 -3.44 -12.20
N PRO A 110 0.36 -4.71 -12.52
CA PRO A 110 1.26 -5.62 -13.22
C PRO A 110 1.74 -5.08 -14.58
N LEU A 111 0.87 -4.43 -15.36
CA LEU A 111 1.25 -3.82 -16.64
C LEU A 111 2.30 -2.73 -16.44
N LEU A 112 2.08 -1.79 -15.50
CA LEU A 112 3.02 -0.70 -15.22
C LEU A 112 4.34 -1.22 -14.66
N SER A 113 4.33 -2.25 -13.82
CA SER A 113 5.54 -2.90 -13.30
C SER A 113 6.37 -3.57 -14.41
N SER A 114 5.72 -4.35 -15.29
CA SER A 114 6.40 -4.96 -16.44
C SER A 114 6.94 -3.90 -17.40
N LEU A 115 6.17 -2.82 -17.63
CA LEU A 115 6.60 -1.72 -18.46
C LEU A 115 7.79 -0.98 -17.85
N ALA A 116 7.81 -0.77 -16.53
CA ALA A 116 8.94 -0.16 -15.82
C ALA A 116 10.23 -0.94 -16.05
N LEU A 117 10.15 -2.27 -15.98
CA LEU A 117 11.29 -3.16 -16.24
C LEU A 117 11.78 -3.03 -17.68
N ARG A 118 10.88 -3.13 -18.67
CA ARG A 118 11.22 -2.98 -20.11
C ARG A 118 11.80 -1.60 -20.41
N ALA A 119 11.22 -0.55 -19.84
CA ALA A 119 11.70 0.81 -20.00
C ALA A 119 13.09 1.01 -19.39
N ARG A 120 13.38 0.37 -18.25
CA ARG A 120 14.72 0.38 -17.64
C ARG A 120 15.75 -0.34 -18.52
N GLU A 121 15.38 -1.49 -19.06
CA GLU A 121 16.24 -2.28 -19.96
C GLU A 121 16.61 -1.52 -21.23
N HIS A 122 15.69 -0.72 -21.79
CA HIS A 122 15.89 -0.02 -23.06
C HIS A 122 16.21 1.48 -22.92
N GLY A 123 16.32 2.00 -21.69
CA GLY A 123 16.69 3.39 -21.42
C GLY A 123 15.53 4.40 -21.45
N ARG A 124 14.30 3.93 -21.62
CA ARG A 124 13.07 4.76 -21.60
C ARG A 124 12.69 5.27 -20.19
N HIS A 125 13.41 4.86 -19.14
CA HIS A 125 13.18 5.16 -17.71
C HIS A 125 14.45 5.67 -16.95
N GLY A 126 15.59 5.91 -17.61
CA GLY A 126 16.88 6.08 -16.91
C GLY A 126 17.05 7.36 -16.05
N HIS A 127 17.88 7.27 -14.99
CA HIS A 127 18.38 8.41 -14.18
C HIS A 127 19.12 9.42 -15.09
N GLY A 128 18.78 10.71 -14.95
CA GLY A 128 19.06 11.76 -15.94
C GLY A 128 17.80 12.17 -16.72
N SER A 129 17.82 13.24 -17.49
CA SER A 129 16.66 13.86 -18.17
C SER A 129 16.23 13.17 -19.48
N ASN A 130 16.33 11.84 -19.61
CA ASN A 130 16.50 11.21 -20.94
C ASN A 130 15.62 9.98 -21.26
N GLY A 131 14.45 9.83 -20.67
CA GLY A 131 13.51 8.78 -21.08
C GLY A 131 12.14 9.37 -21.43
N ILE A 132 11.52 8.91 -22.51
CA ILE A 132 10.20 9.40 -22.99
C ILE A 132 9.07 9.28 -21.96
N LEU A 133 9.23 8.44 -20.92
CA LEU A 133 8.26 8.29 -19.83
C LEU A 133 8.43 9.35 -18.73
N LYS A 134 9.54 10.10 -18.73
CA LYS A 134 9.82 11.19 -17.79
C LYS A 134 9.37 12.50 -18.41
N ILE A 135 8.15 12.90 -18.08
CA ILE A 135 7.47 14.05 -18.66
C ILE A 135 7.88 15.32 -17.89
N PRO A 136 8.47 16.34 -18.54
CA PRO A 136 8.80 17.58 -17.87
C PRO A 136 7.53 18.30 -17.40
N ASN A 137 7.56 18.89 -16.19
CA ASN A 137 6.44 19.68 -15.68
C ASN A 137 6.23 20.92 -16.55
N ASN A 138 7.32 21.50 -17.07
CA ASN A 138 7.29 22.57 -18.04
C ASN A 138 8.06 22.12 -19.29
N ILE A 139 7.36 22.00 -20.42
CA ILE A 139 7.91 21.53 -21.69
C ILE A 139 8.98 22.49 -22.23
N THR A 140 8.94 23.78 -21.86
CA THR A 140 9.97 24.75 -22.25
C THR A 140 11.27 24.62 -21.43
N ILE A 141 11.25 23.85 -20.34
CA ILE A 141 12.41 23.58 -19.48
C ILE A 141 12.57 22.04 -19.37
N PRO A 142 13.04 21.36 -20.42
CA PRO A 142 13.04 19.89 -20.50
C PRO A 142 13.89 19.22 -19.42
N ASN A 143 14.94 19.91 -18.95
CA ASN A 143 15.84 19.44 -17.89
C ASN A 143 15.37 19.84 -16.48
N GLY A 144 14.20 20.45 -16.35
CA GLY A 144 13.64 20.88 -15.07
C GLY A 144 12.94 19.76 -14.29
N ALA A 145 12.11 20.17 -13.32
CA ALA A 145 11.25 19.25 -12.58
C ALA A 145 10.37 18.44 -13.55
N SER A 146 10.24 17.15 -13.29
CA SER A 146 9.60 16.19 -14.19
C SER A 146 8.94 15.08 -13.40
N LYS A 147 7.88 14.50 -13.98
CA LYS A 147 7.11 13.40 -13.42
C LYS A 147 7.28 12.16 -14.26
N LEU A 148 7.31 11.01 -13.62
CA LEU A 148 7.42 9.74 -14.32
C LEU A 148 6.02 9.18 -14.58
N LEU A 149 5.62 9.07 -15.85
CA LEU A 149 4.26 8.69 -16.26
C LEU A 149 3.81 7.37 -15.64
N ILE A 150 4.68 6.37 -15.53
CA ILE A 150 4.33 5.07 -14.93
C ILE A 150 4.18 5.10 -13.40
N LYS A 151 4.59 6.18 -12.73
CA LYS A 151 4.49 6.35 -11.27
C LYS A 151 3.49 7.41 -10.85
N GLU A 152 3.38 8.50 -11.59
CA GLU A 152 2.63 9.71 -11.24
C GLU A 152 1.53 10.00 -12.28
N TYR A 153 0.97 8.94 -12.87
CA TYR A 153 0.07 9.02 -14.02
C TYR A 153 -1.15 9.91 -13.81
N GLY A 154 -1.71 9.96 -12.60
CA GLY A 154 -2.86 10.81 -12.32
C GLY A 154 -2.54 12.31 -12.30
N GLN A 155 -1.28 12.68 -12.08
CA GLN A 155 -0.83 14.06 -12.01
C GLN A 155 -0.41 14.65 -13.37
N ILE A 156 -0.42 13.84 -14.43
CA ILE A 156 -0.02 14.25 -15.78
C ILE A 156 -1.26 14.20 -16.68
N SER A 157 -1.68 15.35 -17.21
CA SER A 157 -2.84 15.41 -18.09
C SER A 157 -2.51 14.87 -19.49
N LEU A 158 -3.50 14.31 -20.17
CA LEU A 158 -3.33 13.87 -21.56
C LEU A 158 -2.96 15.03 -22.50
N PRO A 159 -3.58 16.23 -22.43
CA PRO A 159 -3.15 17.37 -23.23
C PRO A 159 -1.68 17.73 -23.03
N HIS A 160 -1.18 17.67 -21.79
CA HIS A 160 0.23 17.91 -21.50
C HIS A 160 1.15 16.87 -22.15
N ILE A 161 0.77 15.60 -22.11
CA ILE A 161 1.51 14.52 -22.80
C ILE A 161 1.52 14.74 -24.31
N ARG A 162 0.38 15.11 -24.91
CA ARG A 162 0.29 15.40 -26.35
C ARG A 162 1.19 16.57 -26.75
N ASN A 163 1.23 17.63 -25.95
CA ASN A 163 2.13 18.76 -26.17
C ASN A 163 3.60 18.35 -26.04
N TYR A 164 3.94 17.51 -25.06
CA TYR A 164 5.29 16.98 -24.88
C TYR A 164 5.73 16.13 -26.07
N VAL A 165 4.90 15.17 -26.51
CA VAL A 165 5.17 14.35 -27.70
C VAL A 165 5.31 15.23 -28.95
N GLY A 166 4.47 16.25 -29.08
CA GLY A 166 4.54 17.21 -30.17
C GLY A 166 5.87 17.96 -30.29
N THR A 167 6.72 17.98 -29.26
CA THR A 167 8.05 18.61 -29.35
C THR A 167 9.08 17.80 -30.12
N PHE A 168 8.88 16.48 -30.24
CA PHE A 168 9.79 15.58 -30.94
C PHE A 168 9.09 14.76 -32.04
N ALA A 169 7.76 14.77 -32.12
CA ALA A 169 7.03 14.09 -33.19
C ALA A 169 7.52 14.55 -34.57
N ASN A 170 7.62 13.62 -35.52
CA ASN A 170 8.11 13.86 -36.89
C ASN A 170 9.53 14.43 -36.98
N THR A 171 10.38 14.20 -35.97
CA THR A 171 11.81 14.55 -35.99
C THR A 171 12.70 13.31 -36.06
N GLU A 172 13.91 13.46 -36.57
CA GLU A 172 14.92 12.39 -36.56
C GLU A 172 15.62 12.35 -35.20
N THR A 173 14.92 11.85 -34.17
CA THR A 173 15.42 11.82 -32.80
C THR A 173 15.29 10.45 -32.16
N ARG A 174 16.04 10.23 -31.07
CA ARG A 174 15.96 8.98 -30.31
C ARG A 174 14.61 8.85 -29.60
N GLU A 175 13.99 9.95 -29.25
CA GLU A 175 12.69 10.06 -28.61
C GLU A 175 11.58 9.45 -29.50
N VAL A 176 11.58 9.75 -30.81
CA VAL A 176 10.64 9.13 -31.77
C VAL A 176 10.82 7.62 -31.84
N GLN A 177 12.06 7.14 -31.90
CA GLN A 177 12.36 5.71 -31.92
C GLN A 177 11.89 4.99 -30.65
N ASP A 178 12.12 5.62 -29.49
CA ASP A 178 11.68 5.07 -28.21
C ASP A 178 10.15 5.09 -28.07
N ASP A 179 9.48 6.10 -28.62
CA ASP A 179 8.02 6.26 -28.57
C ASP A 179 7.32 5.24 -29.47
N GLU A 180 7.80 5.05 -30.70
CA GLU A 180 7.30 4.02 -31.62
C GLU A 180 7.50 2.62 -31.03
N ALA A 181 8.68 2.34 -30.49
CA ALA A 181 8.95 1.05 -29.89
C ALA A 181 8.22 0.85 -28.54
N LEU A 182 7.70 1.91 -27.92
CA LEU A 182 6.76 1.83 -26.80
C LEU A 182 5.35 1.52 -27.30
N TYR A 183 4.88 2.20 -28.34
CA TYR A 183 3.59 1.95 -29.00
C TYR A 183 3.46 0.48 -29.40
N GLN A 184 4.43 -0.06 -30.14
CA GLN A 184 4.42 -1.46 -30.56
C GLN A 184 4.41 -2.43 -29.39
N CYS A 185 5.21 -2.15 -28.35
CA CYS A 185 5.26 -2.97 -27.14
C CYS A 185 3.89 -3.02 -26.43
N LEU A 186 3.21 -1.87 -26.30
CA LEU A 186 1.88 -1.79 -25.70
C LEU A 186 0.86 -2.53 -26.55
N LYS A 187 0.85 -2.29 -27.86
CA LYS A 187 -0.08 -2.92 -28.82
C LYS A 187 -0.05 -4.45 -28.73
N VAL A 188 1.14 -5.07 -28.69
CA VAL A 188 1.26 -6.54 -28.60
C VAL A 188 1.08 -7.08 -27.17
N SER A 189 0.97 -6.22 -26.17
CA SER A 189 0.77 -6.61 -24.77
C SER A 189 -0.69 -6.62 -24.35
N LEU A 190 -1.58 -6.02 -25.14
CA LEU A 190 -3.00 -5.93 -24.84
C LEU A 190 -3.77 -7.08 -25.48
N THR A 191 -4.84 -7.51 -24.82
CA THR A 191 -5.83 -8.41 -25.43
C THR A 191 -6.52 -7.74 -26.60
N HIS A 192 -7.06 -8.54 -27.54
CA HIS A 192 -7.85 -8.01 -28.66
C HIS A 192 -9.02 -7.12 -28.18
N GLU A 193 -9.73 -7.53 -27.13
CA GLU A 193 -10.82 -6.73 -26.54
C GLU A 193 -10.33 -5.41 -25.93
N ALA A 194 -9.18 -5.43 -25.25
CA ALA A 194 -8.58 -4.22 -24.72
C ALA A 194 -8.15 -3.27 -25.84
N MET A 195 -7.51 -3.79 -26.89
CA MET A 195 -7.09 -2.98 -28.04
C MET A 195 -8.30 -2.32 -28.71
N ALA A 196 -9.37 -3.08 -28.97
CA ALA A 196 -10.59 -2.55 -29.58
C ALA A 196 -11.20 -1.39 -28.77
N LYS A 197 -11.09 -1.40 -27.43
CA LYS A 197 -11.51 -0.28 -26.58
C LYS A 197 -10.60 0.94 -26.70
N ILE A 198 -9.29 0.73 -26.79
CA ILE A 198 -8.31 1.80 -26.90
C ILE A 198 -8.36 2.46 -28.29
N ASP A 199 -8.67 1.68 -29.34
CA ASP A 199 -8.82 2.17 -30.71
C ASP A 199 -9.98 3.18 -30.86
N LEU A 200 -11.02 3.10 -30.01
CA LEU A 200 -12.08 4.12 -29.96
C LEU A 200 -11.57 5.52 -29.65
N TYR A 201 -10.37 5.62 -29.07
CA TYR A 201 -9.71 6.86 -28.69
C TYR A 201 -8.46 7.14 -29.54
N GLU A 202 -8.38 6.62 -30.77
CA GLU A 202 -7.22 6.79 -31.66
C GLU A 202 -6.74 8.23 -31.78
N THR A 203 -7.66 9.17 -31.97
CA THR A 203 -7.34 10.60 -32.10
C THR A 203 -6.63 11.17 -30.87
N GLU A 204 -6.82 10.56 -29.70
CA GLU A 204 -6.23 10.99 -28.44
C GLU A 204 -4.80 10.49 -28.24
N TRP A 205 -4.45 9.34 -28.80
CA TRP A 205 -3.10 8.78 -28.75
C TRP A 205 -2.28 8.95 -30.03
N THR A 206 -2.88 9.49 -31.10
CA THR A 206 -2.18 9.97 -32.30
C THR A 206 -1.78 11.44 -32.15
N VAL A 207 -0.50 11.75 -32.35
CA VAL A 207 0.07 13.10 -32.20
C VAL A 207 0.81 13.46 -33.48
N ALA A 208 0.52 14.64 -34.04
CA ALA A 208 1.09 15.10 -35.32
C ALA A 208 0.93 14.11 -36.50
N GLY A 209 -0.15 13.33 -36.49
CA GLY A 209 -0.47 12.33 -37.51
C GLY A 209 0.11 10.94 -37.26
N GLU A 210 0.98 10.78 -36.26
CA GLU A 210 1.66 9.51 -35.97
C GLU A 210 1.19 8.90 -34.63
N PRO A 211 1.14 7.56 -34.52
CA PRO A 211 0.91 6.87 -33.25
C PRO A 211 1.95 7.24 -32.19
N SER A 212 1.50 7.51 -30.97
CA SER A 212 2.41 7.74 -29.84
C SER A 212 2.20 6.72 -28.73
N GLY A 213 3.29 6.05 -28.34
CA GLY A 213 3.31 5.09 -27.23
C GLY A 213 3.07 5.77 -25.88
N VAL A 214 3.64 6.95 -25.65
CA VAL A 214 3.44 7.73 -24.41
C VAL A 214 1.99 8.17 -24.28
N ALA A 215 1.39 8.67 -25.37
CA ALA A 215 -0.01 9.07 -25.38
C ALA A 215 -0.96 7.85 -25.24
N MET A 216 -0.66 6.75 -25.94
CA MET A 216 -1.43 5.49 -25.83
C MET A 216 -1.39 4.95 -24.40
N LEU A 217 -0.23 4.97 -23.74
CA LEU A 217 -0.11 4.57 -22.34
C LEU A 217 -1.03 5.39 -21.44
N LYS A 218 -1.14 6.71 -21.65
CA LYS A 218 -2.05 7.55 -20.88
C LYS A 218 -3.51 7.17 -21.09
N VAL A 219 -3.91 6.84 -22.32
CA VAL A 219 -5.26 6.38 -22.63
C VAL A 219 -5.53 5.01 -21.99
N ILE A 220 -4.57 4.07 -22.05
CA ILE A 220 -4.65 2.77 -21.36
C ILE A 220 -4.87 2.96 -19.87
N ILE A 221 -4.05 3.82 -19.24
CA ILE A 221 -4.17 4.11 -17.81
C ILE A 221 -5.54 4.72 -17.51
N ARG A 222 -6.03 5.66 -18.31
CA ARG A 222 -7.36 6.27 -18.13
C ARG A 222 -8.47 5.23 -18.23
N GLN A 223 -8.41 4.35 -19.23
CA GLN A 223 -9.45 3.33 -19.42
C GLN A 223 -9.45 2.30 -18.29
N ALA A 224 -8.27 1.95 -17.78
CA ALA A 224 -8.14 1.13 -16.58
C ALA A 224 -8.56 1.89 -15.30
N TYR A 225 -8.47 3.23 -15.31
CA TYR A 225 -8.81 4.11 -14.19
C TYR A 225 -10.33 4.36 -14.05
N ILE A 226 -11.12 4.25 -15.12
CA ILE A 226 -12.58 4.46 -15.02
C ILE A 226 -13.23 3.46 -14.02
N ASP A 227 -12.60 2.30 -13.79
CA ASP A 227 -13.02 1.33 -12.76
C ASP A 227 -12.50 1.63 -11.34
N THR A 228 -11.87 2.80 -11.10
CA THR A 228 -11.03 3.04 -9.89
C THR A 228 -11.45 4.14 -8.92
N ASN A 229 -12.51 4.93 -9.17
CA ASN A 229 -13.08 5.78 -8.11
C ASN A 229 -13.43 4.94 -6.87
N ALA A 230 -13.90 3.71 -7.08
CA ALA A 230 -14.12 2.72 -6.03
C ALA A 230 -12.81 2.32 -5.31
N THR A 231 -11.67 2.21 -6.00
CA THR A 231 -10.39 1.92 -5.35
C THR A 231 -9.78 3.12 -4.66
N THR A 232 -9.94 4.36 -5.18
CA THR A 232 -9.54 5.58 -4.45
C THR A 232 -10.36 5.71 -3.17
N MET A 233 -11.68 5.54 -3.24
CA MET A 233 -12.54 5.49 -2.06
C MET A 233 -12.12 4.39 -1.09
N HIS A 234 -11.74 3.22 -1.59
CA HIS A 234 -11.25 2.11 -0.78
C HIS A 234 -9.91 2.43 -0.09
N VAL A 235 -8.97 3.10 -0.77
CA VAL A 235 -7.70 3.55 -0.18
C VAL A 235 -7.95 4.64 0.87
N CYS A 236 -8.83 5.61 0.60
CA CYS A 236 -9.23 6.60 1.61
C CYS A 236 -9.93 5.94 2.82
N THR A 237 -10.77 4.94 2.59
CA THR A 237 -11.42 4.16 3.65
C THR A 237 -10.41 3.36 4.47
N LYS A 238 -9.35 2.83 3.83
CA LYS A 238 -8.25 2.16 4.52
C LYS A 238 -7.45 3.13 5.39
N LEU A 239 -7.18 4.34 4.88
CA LEU A 239 -6.51 5.40 5.64
C LEU A 239 -7.38 5.93 6.79
N SER A 240 -8.71 5.98 6.67
CA SER A 240 -9.58 6.39 7.77
C SER A 240 -9.80 5.30 8.85
N LYS A 241 -9.45 4.05 8.53
CA LYS A 241 -9.54 2.87 9.41
C LYS A 241 -8.17 2.34 9.85
N LEU A 242 -7.20 3.23 10.00
CA LEU A 242 -5.86 2.86 10.48
C LEU A 242 -5.85 2.27 11.89
N ASP A 243 -6.81 2.66 12.73
CA ASP A 243 -7.07 2.03 14.04
C ASP A 243 -7.32 0.52 13.91
N SER A 244 -8.27 0.13 13.05
CA SER A 244 -8.56 -1.28 12.81
C SER A 244 -7.37 -2.03 12.20
N TYR A 245 -6.55 -1.36 11.39
CA TYR A 245 -5.33 -1.96 10.84
C TYR A 245 -4.28 -2.19 11.93
N MET A 246 -4.04 -1.21 12.81
CA MET A 246 -3.12 -1.35 13.94
C MET A 246 -3.50 -2.53 14.86
N GLU A 247 -4.80 -2.71 15.15
CA GLU A 247 -5.30 -3.84 15.94
C GLU A 247 -5.12 -5.20 15.26
N SER A 248 -5.11 -5.22 13.92
CA SER A 248 -4.92 -6.45 13.15
C SER A 248 -3.47 -6.92 13.08
N LEU A 249 -2.51 -6.03 13.37
CA LEU A 249 -1.08 -6.34 13.35
C LEU A 249 -0.69 -7.16 14.58
N ALA A 250 0.11 -8.20 14.35
CA ALA A 250 0.76 -8.90 15.45
C ALA A 250 1.65 -7.91 16.23
N GLU A 251 1.54 -7.95 17.56
CA GLU A 251 2.32 -7.11 18.50
C GLU A 251 2.14 -5.59 18.31
N HIS A 252 1.14 -5.14 17.53
CA HIS A 252 0.93 -3.72 17.21
C HIS A 252 2.18 -3.06 16.62
N ASN A 253 2.90 -3.78 15.76
CA ASN A 253 4.19 -3.35 15.22
C ASN A 253 4.07 -2.04 14.43
N VAL A 254 4.63 -0.96 14.98
CA VAL A 254 4.56 0.41 14.43
C VAL A 254 5.34 0.54 13.11
N THR A 255 6.37 -0.27 12.90
CA THR A 255 7.12 -0.27 11.63
C THR A 255 6.26 -0.80 10.49
N LEU A 256 5.62 -1.96 10.67
CA LEU A 256 4.70 -2.53 9.67
C LEU A 256 3.48 -1.64 9.44
N PHE A 257 3.02 -0.97 10.49
CA PHE A 257 1.98 0.05 10.38
C PHE A 257 2.40 1.19 9.45
N ASN A 258 3.59 1.75 9.66
CA ASN A 258 4.09 2.86 8.84
C ASN A 258 4.33 2.46 7.39
N GLU A 259 4.85 1.25 7.14
CA GLU A 259 5.03 0.70 5.79
C GLU A 259 3.69 0.65 5.04
N TYR A 260 2.63 0.15 5.68
CA TYR A 260 1.30 0.12 5.08
C TYR A 260 0.75 1.52 4.77
N VAL A 261 0.95 2.49 5.66
CA VAL A 261 0.57 3.88 5.40
C VAL A 261 1.29 4.42 4.17
N TYR A 262 2.60 4.20 4.05
CA TYR A 262 3.36 4.59 2.86
C TYR A 262 2.83 3.93 1.59
N GLU A 263 2.48 2.63 1.62
CA GLU A 263 1.89 1.94 0.48
C GLU A 263 0.57 2.59 0.03
N GLN A 264 -0.31 2.93 0.98
CA GLN A 264 -1.58 3.59 0.67
C GLN A 264 -1.37 5.01 0.11
N LEU A 265 -0.42 5.77 0.66
CA LEU A 265 -0.08 7.11 0.17
C LEU A 265 0.54 7.10 -1.22
N HIS A 266 1.42 6.13 -1.49
CA HIS A 266 1.95 5.92 -2.84
C HIS A 266 0.84 5.57 -3.83
N ALA A 267 -0.14 4.77 -3.41
CA ALA A 267 -1.29 4.44 -4.25
C ALA A 267 -2.17 5.67 -4.57
N LEU A 268 -2.38 6.60 -3.62
CA LEU A 268 -3.09 7.86 -3.87
C LEU A 268 -2.27 8.80 -4.78
N THR A 269 -1.00 9.00 -4.43
CA THR A 269 -0.10 9.93 -5.15
C THR A 269 0.05 9.53 -6.62
N ALA A 270 0.14 8.23 -6.89
CA ALA A 270 0.21 7.71 -8.25
C ALA A 270 -1.03 8.06 -9.09
N ARG A 271 -2.19 8.11 -8.44
CA ARG A 271 -3.49 8.48 -9.00
C ARG A 271 -3.73 9.99 -9.02
N GLY A 272 -2.77 10.78 -8.56
CA GLY A 272 -2.89 12.24 -8.45
C GLY A 272 -3.83 12.70 -7.35
N GLU A 273 -4.16 11.81 -6.42
CA GLU A 273 -5.01 12.09 -5.27
C GLU A 273 -4.13 12.38 -4.05
N GLN A 274 -4.66 13.16 -3.12
CA GLN A 274 -4.03 13.45 -1.84
C GLN A 274 -5.05 13.27 -0.70
N THR A 275 -4.55 13.01 0.50
CA THR A 275 -5.37 12.95 1.71
C THR A 275 -5.08 14.18 2.57
N LEU A 276 -6.12 14.94 2.92
CA LEU A 276 -6.00 16.06 3.85
C LEU A 276 -6.04 15.60 5.31
N ASP A 277 -6.61 14.42 5.55
CA ASP A 277 -6.87 13.88 6.89
C ASP A 277 -5.83 12.86 7.35
N LEU A 278 -4.63 12.84 6.74
CA LEU A 278 -3.62 11.83 7.10
C LEU A 278 -3.18 11.92 8.56
N LEU A 279 -2.86 13.12 9.03
CA LEU A 279 -2.38 13.34 10.39
C LEU A 279 -3.40 12.91 11.47
N PRO A 280 -4.68 13.32 11.42
CA PRO A 280 -5.68 12.83 12.37
C PRO A 280 -5.90 11.32 12.28
N ASN A 281 -5.85 10.74 11.08
CA ASN A 281 -5.94 9.30 10.89
C ASN A 281 -4.73 8.53 11.45
N LEU A 282 -3.53 9.09 11.36
CA LEU A 282 -2.31 8.56 11.98
C LEU A 282 -2.44 8.55 13.50
N PHE A 283 -2.88 9.66 14.11
CA PHE A 283 -3.12 9.71 15.54
C PHE A 283 -4.14 8.65 15.97
N LYS A 284 -5.26 8.55 15.27
CA LYS A 284 -6.28 7.52 15.51
C LYS A 284 -5.70 6.10 15.42
N GLY A 285 -4.84 5.84 14.42
CA GLY A 285 -4.17 4.56 14.23
C GLY A 285 -3.18 4.21 15.34
N TYR A 286 -2.31 5.16 15.73
CA TYR A 286 -1.35 4.96 16.82
C TYR A 286 -2.02 4.84 18.19
N GLU A 287 -3.13 5.54 18.42
CA GLU A 287 -3.92 5.44 19.65
C GLU A 287 -4.58 4.06 19.84
N ALA A 288 -4.59 3.21 18.81
CA ALA A 288 -5.04 1.81 18.88
C ALA A 288 -3.92 0.80 19.21
N ALA A 289 -2.69 1.26 19.44
CA ALA A 289 -1.62 0.42 19.97
C ALA A 289 -1.92 0.01 21.44
N LYS A 290 -1.36 -1.12 21.89
CA LYS A 290 -1.54 -1.59 23.28
C LYS A 290 -0.59 -0.97 24.29
N ASP A 291 0.64 -0.68 23.87
CA ASP A 291 1.70 -0.22 24.76
C ASP A 291 1.38 1.14 25.41
N THR A 292 1.31 1.16 26.73
CA THR A 292 0.92 2.35 27.50
C THR A 292 1.89 3.51 27.37
N GLN A 293 3.21 3.24 27.39
CA GLN A 293 4.23 4.28 27.27
C GLN A 293 4.22 4.93 25.89
N PHE A 294 3.96 4.14 24.85
CA PHE A 294 3.81 4.61 23.49
C PHE A 294 2.54 5.45 23.33
N LEU A 295 1.41 5.00 23.88
CA LEU A 295 0.15 5.76 23.85
C LEU A 295 0.29 7.12 24.54
N GLU A 296 0.94 7.19 25.70
CA GLU A 296 1.20 8.46 26.40
C GLU A 296 2.05 9.41 25.54
N TYR A 297 3.09 8.87 24.89
CA TYR A 297 3.93 9.64 23.98
C TYR A 297 3.12 10.22 22.80
N ILE A 298 2.27 9.40 22.17
CA ILE A 298 1.43 9.82 21.05
C ILE A 298 0.38 10.85 21.47
N ARG A 299 -0.30 10.64 22.61
CA ARG A 299 -1.27 11.59 23.16
C ARG A 299 -0.65 12.94 23.49
N LYS A 300 0.57 12.92 24.05
CA LYS A 300 1.32 14.16 24.28
C LYS A 300 1.60 14.90 22.98
N LYS A 301 2.05 14.19 21.94
CA LYS A 301 2.29 14.79 20.61
C LYS A 301 1.02 15.36 19.98
N LYS A 302 -0.10 14.67 20.16
CA LYS A 302 -1.41 15.14 19.70
C LYS A 302 -1.84 16.42 20.40
N ALA A 303 -1.72 16.49 21.74
CA ALA A 303 -2.02 17.69 22.51
C ALA A 303 -1.11 18.87 22.11
N GLU A 304 0.22 18.64 22.01
CA GLU A 304 1.18 19.66 21.56
C GLU A 304 0.81 20.24 20.17
N PHE A 305 0.33 19.38 19.26
CA PHE A 305 -0.13 19.77 17.93
C PHE A 305 -1.47 20.55 17.98
N GLU A 306 -2.46 20.06 18.72
CA GLU A 306 -3.78 20.71 18.87
C GLU A 306 -3.67 22.09 19.53
N GLU A 307 -2.73 22.26 20.47
CA GLU A 307 -2.41 23.55 21.11
C GLU A 307 -1.59 24.49 20.21
N GLY A 308 -1.13 24.02 19.04
CA GLY A 308 -0.31 24.80 18.10
C GLY A 308 1.13 25.06 18.58
N THR A 309 1.58 24.32 19.60
CA THR A 309 2.93 24.49 20.17
C THR A 309 4.02 23.85 19.32
N VAL A 310 3.66 22.87 18.50
CA VAL A 310 4.56 22.15 17.59
C VAL A 310 3.95 22.11 16.19
N PHE A 311 4.77 22.43 15.19
CA PHE A 311 4.46 22.10 13.80
C PHE A 311 4.77 20.62 13.56
N LEU A 312 3.74 19.84 13.25
CA LEU A 312 3.85 18.39 13.09
C LEU A 312 3.30 17.97 11.73
N GLU A 313 4.19 17.48 10.88
CA GLU A 313 3.82 16.85 9.60
C GLU A 313 3.65 15.33 9.77
N PRO A 314 2.84 14.68 8.92
CA PRO A 314 2.64 13.22 8.95
C PRO A 314 3.95 12.42 8.95
N GLU A 315 4.90 12.80 8.10
CA GLU A 315 6.21 12.14 7.95
C GLU A 315 7.04 12.26 9.23
N ILE A 316 6.98 13.42 9.88
CA ILE A 316 7.66 13.68 11.16
C ILE A 316 7.04 12.80 12.24
N LEU A 317 5.71 12.76 12.35
CA LEU A 317 5.01 11.91 13.31
C LEU A 317 5.33 10.43 13.10
N MET A 318 5.29 9.94 11.85
CA MET A 318 5.61 8.55 11.53
C MET A 318 7.05 8.19 11.90
N SER A 319 8.01 9.07 11.60
CA SER A 319 9.42 8.88 11.95
C SER A 319 9.62 8.83 13.47
N GLN A 320 9.04 9.80 14.19
CA GLN A 320 9.10 9.87 15.65
C GLN A 320 8.47 8.65 16.33
N ALA A 321 7.29 8.23 15.87
CA ALA A 321 6.61 7.03 16.34
C ALA A 321 7.47 5.76 16.11
N SER A 322 8.08 5.62 14.93
CA SER A 322 8.96 4.49 14.62
C SER A 322 10.19 4.46 15.53
N ILE A 323 10.82 5.62 15.79
CA ILE A 323 11.96 5.72 16.72
C ILE A 323 11.53 5.29 18.13
N LYS A 324 10.43 5.85 18.65
CA LYS A 324 9.93 5.52 20.00
C LYS A 324 9.61 4.03 20.13
N TYR A 325 8.94 3.44 19.14
CA TYR A 325 8.67 2.01 19.08
C TYR A 325 9.95 1.18 19.16
N ARG A 326 10.93 1.44 18.28
CA ARG A 326 12.20 0.70 18.27
C ARG A 326 12.94 0.81 19.60
N THR A 327 12.97 2.00 20.21
CA THR A 327 13.59 2.19 21.52
C THR A 327 12.91 1.36 22.61
N LEU A 328 11.58 1.26 22.63
CA LEU A 328 10.85 0.43 23.60
C LEU A 328 11.11 -1.06 23.37
N VAL A 329 11.14 -1.49 22.10
CA VAL A 329 11.46 -2.88 21.74
C VAL A 329 12.88 -3.25 22.14
N GLU A 330 13.88 -2.39 21.86
CA GLU A 330 15.28 -2.62 22.23
C GLU A 330 15.49 -2.71 23.74
N LYS A 331 14.70 -1.96 24.51
CA LYS A 331 14.70 -2.02 25.98
C LYS A 331 13.92 -3.20 26.55
N GLY A 332 13.16 -3.93 25.73
CA GLY A 332 12.22 -4.95 26.20
C GLY A 332 11.03 -4.39 26.99
N GLU A 333 10.74 -3.10 26.81
CA GLU A 333 9.66 -2.36 27.48
C GLU A 333 8.37 -2.32 26.64
N TRP A 334 8.43 -2.74 25.37
CA TRP A 334 7.28 -2.76 24.47
C TRP A 334 6.24 -3.81 24.88
N ASP A 335 5.00 -3.38 25.07
CA ASP A 335 3.88 -4.21 25.55
C ASP A 335 4.23 -4.96 26.85
N ALA A 336 5.17 -4.39 27.63
CA ALA A 336 5.59 -4.97 28.88
C ALA A 336 4.44 -4.84 29.90
N PRO A 337 4.14 -5.90 30.69
CA PRO A 337 3.12 -5.83 31.72
C PRO A 337 3.43 -4.67 32.67
N SER A 338 2.50 -3.73 32.81
CA SER A 338 2.63 -2.67 33.79
C SER A 338 2.81 -3.27 35.19
N GLU A 339 3.41 -2.54 36.14
CA GLU A 339 3.48 -3.01 37.53
C GLU A 339 2.10 -3.40 38.07
N SER A 340 1.04 -2.69 37.67
CA SER A 340 -0.34 -3.01 38.00
C SER A 340 -0.81 -4.32 37.38
N GLU A 341 -0.53 -4.57 36.10
CA GLU A 341 -0.92 -5.82 35.43
C GLU A 341 -0.09 -7.01 35.92
N ALA A 342 1.20 -6.82 36.17
CA ALA A 342 2.05 -7.80 36.83
C ALA A 342 1.53 -8.12 38.23
N LYS A 343 1.13 -7.11 39.03
CA LYS A 343 0.48 -7.30 40.34
C LYS A 343 -0.87 -8.01 40.19
N ILE A 344 -1.69 -7.68 39.20
CA ILE A 344 -2.97 -8.36 38.94
C ILE A 344 -2.74 -9.82 38.51
N LEU A 345 -1.75 -10.10 37.66
CA LEU A 345 -1.38 -11.47 37.27
C LEU A 345 -0.86 -12.25 38.48
N ALA A 346 0.01 -11.65 39.29
CA ALA A 346 0.53 -12.26 40.51
C ALA A 346 -0.59 -12.53 41.52
N LEU A 347 -1.49 -11.57 41.74
CA LEU A 347 -2.67 -11.73 42.60
C LEU A 347 -3.63 -12.78 42.04
N THR A 348 -3.88 -12.80 40.73
CA THR A 348 -4.72 -13.82 40.07
C THR A 348 -4.11 -15.21 40.25
N THR A 349 -2.77 -15.31 40.19
CA THR A 349 -2.03 -16.56 40.43
C THR A 349 -2.13 -16.98 41.89
N GLN A 350 -1.92 -16.06 42.83
CA GLN A 350 -2.08 -16.32 44.27
C GLN A 350 -3.52 -16.73 44.63
N VAL A 351 -4.54 -16.10 44.03
CA VAL A 351 -5.95 -16.48 44.23
C VAL A 351 -6.20 -17.90 43.72
N LYS A 352 -5.68 -18.27 42.55
CA LYS A 352 -5.77 -19.64 42.02
C LYS A 352 -5.06 -20.65 42.94
N GLU A 353 -3.87 -20.31 43.45
CA GLU A 353 -3.15 -21.15 44.40
C GLU A 353 -3.89 -21.32 45.73
N LEU A 354 -4.52 -20.26 46.24
CA LEU A 354 -5.32 -20.30 47.47
C LEU A 354 -6.61 -21.11 47.28
N GLN A 355 -7.25 -21.02 46.11
CA GLN A 355 -8.39 -21.86 45.74
C GLN A 355 -7.99 -23.34 45.64
N ALA A 356 -6.83 -23.64 45.06
CA ALA A 356 -6.27 -24.99 45.02
C ALA A 356 -5.95 -25.52 46.43
N LYS A 357 -5.33 -24.72 47.30
CA LYS A 357 -5.00 -25.10 48.69
C LYS A 357 -6.24 -25.31 49.57
N LYS A 358 -7.34 -24.59 49.34
CA LYS A 358 -8.63 -24.81 50.03
C LYS A 358 -9.31 -26.13 49.66
N SER A 359 -8.90 -26.78 48.56
CA SER A 359 -9.44 -28.06 48.13
C SER A 359 -8.76 -29.29 48.76
N GLU A 360 -7.62 -29.11 49.44
CA GLU A 360 -6.95 -30.19 50.19
C GLU A 360 -7.41 -30.22 51.66
N LYS A 361 -8.31 -31.16 52.00
CA LYS A 361 -8.65 -31.46 53.40
C LYS A 361 -7.47 -32.16 54.11
N PRO A 362 -7.17 -31.85 55.38
CA PRO A 362 -6.14 -32.56 56.13
C PRO A 362 -6.57 -33.99 56.45
N LYS A 363 -5.75 -34.97 56.09
CA LYS A 363 -5.91 -36.38 56.50
C LYS A 363 -5.50 -36.54 57.97
N SER A 364 -6.46 -36.52 58.90
CA SER A 364 -6.23 -36.98 60.27
C SER A 364 -6.23 -38.51 60.32
N LYS A 365 -5.12 -39.08 60.79
CA LYS A 365 -4.99 -40.50 61.18
C LYS A 365 -5.80 -40.75 62.47
N ALA A 366 -6.62 -41.81 62.49
CA ALA A 366 -7.00 -42.49 63.73
C ALA A 366 -7.30 -43.97 63.43
N LYS A 367 -6.65 -44.83 64.21
CA LYS A 367 -6.74 -46.29 64.24
C LYS A 367 -7.75 -46.65 65.34
N GLY A 368 -8.69 -47.56 65.07
CA GLY A 368 -9.66 -48.01 66.09
C GLY A 368 -10.62 -49.06 65.54
N ASP A 369 -10.40 -50.29 65.96
CA ASP A 369 -11.08 -51.53 65.58
C ASP A 369 -12.49 -51.63 66.18
N SER A 370 -13.48 -52.15 65.43
CA SER A 370 -14.52 -53.09 65.93
C SER A 370 -15.60 -53.44 64.88
N LYS A 371 -15.65 -54.74 64.58
CA LYS A 371 -16.75 -55.61 64.10
C LYS A 371 -18.18 -55.01 64.02
N GLY A 372 -18.84 -55.21 62.87
CA GLY A 372 -20.32 -55.14 62.79
C GLY A 372 -20.93 -55.21 61.38
N LYS A 373 -21.22 -56.43 60.90
CA LYS A 373 -22.21 -56.87 59.88
C LYS A 373 -22.82 -55.83 58.89
N LYS A 374 -22.54 -56.05 57.60
CA LYS A 374 -23.33 -55.59 56.44
C LYS A 374 -24.77 -56.14 56.45
N LYS A 375 -25.78 -55.27 56.26
CA LYS A 375 -26.69 -55.35 55.08
C LYS A 375 -27.57 -54.09 54.91
N LYS A 376 -27.38 -53.48 53.72
CA LYS A 376 -28.31 -52.71 52.86
C LYS A 376 -29.43 -51.88 53.53
N GLY A 377 -29.17 -50.58 53.65
CA GLY A 377 -30.20 -49.53 53.60
C GLY A 377 -29.93 -48.61 52.41
N LYS A 378 -30.95 -48.38 51.58
CA LYS A 378 -30.98 -47.40 50.48
C LYS A 378 -30.44 -46.05 50.96
N LYS A 379 -29.37 -45.55 50.36
CA LYS A 379 -28.99 -44.13 50.45
C LYS A 379 -29.41 -43.45 49.15
N SER A 380 -30.36 -42.54 49.32
CA SER A 380 -30.71 -41.47 48.39
C SER A 380 -29.47 -40.89 47.71
N ASP A 381 -29.47 -40.90 46.37
CA ASP A 381 -28.56 -40.10 45.56
C ASP A 381 -28.72 -38.63 45.97
N LYS A 382 -27.74 -38.12 46.72
CA LYS A 382 -27.54 -36.69 46.88
C LYS A 382 -26.95 -36.21 45.54
N PRO A 383 -27.58 -35.25 44.83
CA PRO A 383 -27.02 -34.76 43.57
C PRO A 383 -25.64 -34.16 43.85
N LYS A 384 -24.62 -34.57 43.09
CA LYS A 384 -23.38 -33.80 42.99
C LYS A 384 -23.78 -32.40 42.51
N THR A 385 -23.58 -31.40 43.36
CA THR A 385 -23.72 -30.00 42.98
C THR A 385 -22.85 -29.75 41.74
N ASP A 386 -23.49 -29.40 40.64
CA ASP A 386 -22.84 -29.15 39.35
C ASP A 386 -21.95 -27.91 39.48
N LYS A 387 -20.63 -28.11 39.32
CA LYS A 387 -19.57 -27.09 39.49
C LYS A 387 -19.84 -25.83 38.65
N TYR A 388 -20.63 -25.97 37.58
CA TYR A 388 -20.88 -24.93 36.59
C TYR A 388 -22.30 -24.31 36.66
N ALA A 389 -23.14 -24.74 37.60
CA ALA A 389 -24.55 -24.29 37.70
C ALA A 389 -24.71 -22.77 37.88
N SER A 390 -23.70 -22.09 38.44
CA SER A 390 -23.73 -20.65 38.70
C SER A 390 -23.36 -19.79 37.48
N LEU A 391 -23.01 -20.39 36.34
CA LEU A 391 -22.59 -19.68 35.13
C LEU A 391 -23.78 -19.25 34.27
N LYS A 392 -23.84 -17.96 33.92
CA LYS A 392 -24.86 -17.41 33.01
C LYS A 392 -24.75 -18.00 31.60
N LYS A 393 -25.89 -18.17 30.93
CA LYS A 393 -26.00 -18.54 29.51
C LYS A 393 -25.28 -17.49 28.64
N PRO A 394 -24.52 -17.89 27.60
CA PRO A 394 -23.93 -16.95 26.63
C PRO A 394 -24.99 -16.06 25.98
N SER A 395 -24.65 -14.78 25.77
CA SER A 395 -25.45 -13.90 24.91
C SER A 395 -25.29 -14.27 23.42
N ALA A 396 -26.19 -13.80 22.54
CA ALA A 396 -26.20 -14.19 21.11
C ALA A 396 -24.88 -13.88 20.35
N SER A 397 -24.05 -12.98 20.89
CA SER A 397 -22.76 -12.58 20.31
C SER A 397 -21.55 -13.20 21.03
N GLU A 398 -21.75 -14.02 22.07
CA GLU A 398 -20.66 -14.63 22.84
C GLU A 398 -20.32 -16.06 22.36
N PRO A 399 -19.02 -16.41 22.34
CA PRO A 399 -18.60 -17.77 22.00
C PRO A 399 -19.12 -18.78 23.03
N HIS A 400 -19.59 -19.94 22.56
CA HIS A 400 -20.07 -21.04 23.40
C HIS A 400 -18.94 -21.84 24.07
N THR A 401 -17.77 -21.23 24.25
CA THR A 401 -16.57 -21.82 24.83
C THR A 401 -15.88 -20.80 25.73
N LYS A 402 -15.53 -21.19 26.95
CA LYS A 402 -14.74 -20.35 27.87
C LYS A 402 -13.91 -21.20 28.83
N THR A 403 -12.93 -20.59 29.49
CA THR A 403 -12.15 -21.27 30.54
C THR A 403 -12.70 -20.87 31.90
N PHE A 404 -13.09 -21.84 32.74
CA PHE A 404 -13.58 -21.60 34.10
C PHE A 404 -12.88 -22.54 35.08
N ASP A 405 -12.23 -21.98 36.10
CA ASP A 405 -11.46 -22.74 37.11
C ASP A 405 -10.43 -23.71 36.49
N GLY A 406 -9.74 -23.25 35.43
CA GLY A 406 -8.73 -24.04 34.70
C GLY A 406 -9.29 -25.00 33.64
N ASP A 407 -10.60 -25.28 33.66
CA ASP A 407 -11.26 -26.17 32.71
C ASP A 407 -11.73 -25.42 31.46
N LYS A 408 -11.39 -25.92 30.26
CA LYS A 408 -12.04 -25.47 29.02
C LYS A 408 -13.46 -26.05 28.96
N ILE A 409 -14.44 -25.21 29.24
CA ILE A 409 -15.87 -25.57 29.25
C ILE A 409 -16.57 -25.05 28.01
N LYS A 410 -17.56 -25.79 27.53
CA LYS A 410 -18.40 -25.47 26.38
C LYS A 410 -19.87 -25.40 26.82
N PHE A 411 -20.65 -24.47 26.27
CA PHE A 411 -22.08 -24.36 26.53
C PHE A 411 -22.84 -25.32 25.61
N CYS A 412 -23.52 -26.31 26.20
CA CYS A 412 -24.35 -27.25 25.47
C CYS A 412 -25.77 -26.70 25.37
N THR A 413 -26.23 -26.36 24.16
CA THR A 413 -27.59 -25.87 23.93
C THR A 413 -28.66 -26.94 24.17
N ASN A 414 -28.32 -28.23 24.10
CA ASN A 414 -29.28 -29.31 24.42
C ASN A 414 -29.59 -29.40 25.92
N HIS A 415 -28.61 -29.13 26.78
CA HIS A 415 -28.78 -29.14 28.23
C HIS A 415 -29.03 -27.73 28.82
N GLN A 416 -28.85 -26.68 28.02
CA GLN A 416 -28.82 -25.27 28.45
C GLN A 416 -27.85 -25.02 29.61
N ALA A 417 -26.72 -25.73 29.62
CA ALA A 417 -25.77 -25.72 30.70
C ALA A 417 -24.32 -25.74 30.18
N TRP A 418 -23.41 -25.23 31.01
CA TRP A 418 -21.98 -25.30 30.78
C TRP A 418 -21.45 -26.68 31.18
N GLY A 419 -20.61 -27.27 30.33
CA GLY A 419 -20.02 -28.59 30.57
C GLY A 419 -18.82 -28.85 29.67
N MET A 420 -18.47 -30.11 29.43
CA MET A 420 -17.29 -30.49 28.65
C MET A 420 -17.53 -30.69 27.14
N HIS A 421 -18.76 -30.49 26.64
CA HIS A 421 -19.14 -30.81 25.27
C HIS A 421 -20.03 -29.72 24.64
N LEU A 422 -19.98 -29.58 23.32
CA LEU A 422 -20.94 -28.78 22.53
C LEU A 422 -22.19 -29.60 22.22
N ALA A 423 -23.25 -28.94 21.75
CA ALA A 423 -24.48 -29.61 21.33
C ALA A 423 -24.25 -30.67 20.23
N SER A 424 -23.27 -30.44 19.34
CA SER A 424 -22.86 -31.38 18.29
C SER A 424 -22.22 -32.67 18.84
N GLU A 425 -21.61 -32.61 20.02
CA GLU A 425 -20.91 -33.72 20.68
C GLU A 425 -21.79 -34.38 21.77
N CYS A 426 -23.04 -33.95 21.88
CA CYS A 426 -23.96 -34.34 22.95
C CYS A 426 -24.53 -35.74 22.73
N LYS A 427 -24.25 -36.66 23.66
CA LYS A 427 -24.81 -38.03 23.66
C LYS A 427 -26.21 -38.13 24.30
N GLY A 428 -26.80 -37.00 24.71
CA GLY A 428 -28.17 -36.94 25.24
C GLY A 428 -28.38 -37.52 26.64
N TYR A 429 -27.31 -37.81 27.39
CA TYR A 429 -27.41 -38.31 28.76
C TYR A 429 -28.08 -37.29 29.68
N GLY A 430 -29.08 -37.72 30.45
CA GLY A 430 -29.79 -36.86 31.41
C GLY A 430 -30.81 -35.89 30.80
N LEU A 431 -31.11 -36.00 29.51
CA LEU A 431 -32.26 -35.36 28.87
C LEU A 431 -33.47 -36.29 28.89
N GLU A 432 -34.66 -35.71 28.96
CA GLU A 432 -35.91 -36.47 28.78
C GLU A 432 -35.95 -37.08 27.38
N LYS A 433 -36.64 -38.22 27.22
CA LYS A 433 -36.76 -38.91 25.93
C LYS A 433 -38.18 -38.77 25.41
N ASP A 434 -38.34 -38.64 24.10
CA ASP A 434 -39.64 -38.67 23.44
C ASP A 434 -40.24 -40.09 23.43
N SER A 435 -41.45 -40.23 22.88
CA SER A 435 -42.16 -41.51 22.72
C SER A 435 -41.40 -42.52 21.86
N ASN A 436 -40.37 -42.09 21.12
CA ASN A 436 -39.50 -42.93 20.28
C ASN A 436 -38.14 -43.18 20.95
N GLY A 437 -37.95 -42.78 22.22
CA GLY A 437 -36.72 -43.00 22.98
C GLY A 437 -35.59 -42.02 22.66
N LYS A 438 -35.84 -40.95 21.90
CA LYS A 438 -34.83 -39.97 21.47
C LYS A 438 -34.73 -38.80 22.48
N PRO A 439 -33.51 -38.33 22.83
CA PRO A 439 -33.32 -37.23 23.78
C PRO A 439 -33.93 -35.90 23.30
N ILE A 440 -34.68 -35.22 24.18
CA ILE A 440 -35.34 -33.93 23.97
C ILE A 440 -34.45 -32.79 24.55
N PRO A 441 -34.03 -31.81 23.74
CA PRO A 441 -33.31 -30.62 24.22
C PRO A 441 -34.13 -29.77 25.22
N LYS A 442 -33.52 -29.40 26.35
CA LYS A 442 -34.09 -28.45 27.31
C LYS A 442 -34.21 -27.07 26.64
N GLY A 443 -35.42 -26.54 26.50
CA GLY A 443 -35.67 -25.23 25.88
C GLY A 443 -36.15 -25.28 24.43
N SER A 444 -36.46 -26.46 23.89
CA SER A 444 -37.34 -26.55 22.73
C SER A 444 -38.79 -26.33 23.18
N GLU A 445 -39.38 -25.18 22.83
CA GLU A 445 -40.83 -25.01 22.94
C GLU A 445 -41.53 -26.03 22.02
N PRO A 446 -42.63 -26.67 22.46
CA PRO A 446 -43.41 -27.53 21.58
C PRO A 446 -44.01 -26.68 20.47
N ASN A 447 -43.50 -26.85 19.25
CA ASN A 447 -43.96 -26.10 18.09
C ASN A 447 -45.40 -26.52 17.76
N ALA A 448 -46.34 -25.63 18.08
CA ALA A 448 -47.72 -25.75 17.65
C ALA A 448 -47.81 -25.39 16.17
N THR A 449 -47.59 -26.35 15.27
CA THR A 449 -48.25 -26.44 13.96
C THR A 449 -47.83 -27.75 13.28
N ASP A 450 -48.69 -28.76 13.33
CA ASP A 450 -48.95 -29.66 12.20
C ASP A 450 -50.11 -30.62 12.55
N LYS A 451 -51.32 -30.06 12.62
CA LYS A 451 -52.53 -30.85 12.35
C LYS A 451 -52.69 -30.94 10.84
N LYS A 452 -52.10 -31.96 10.22
CA LYS A 452 -52.55 -32.44 8.90
C LYS A 452 -53.87 -33.17 9.07
N GLY A 453 -54.98 -32.45 8.88
CA GLY A 453 -56.25 -33.02 8.40
C GLY A 453 -56.21 -33.19 6.87
N PRO A 454 -57.04 -34.08 6.30
CA PRO A 454 -56.77 -34.69 5.00
C PRO A 454 -57.14 -33.81 3.80
N ALA A 455 -56.51 -34.14 2.68
CA ALA A 455 -56.64 -33.51 1.38
C ALA A 455 -58.07 -33.55 0.81
N LEU A 456 -58.49 -32.43 0.23
CA LEU A 456 -59.57 -32.37 -0.76
C LEU A 456 -59.13 -31.51 -1.94
N LYS A 457 -59.05 -32.17 -3.10
CA LYS A 457 -58.76 -31.62 -4.43
C LYS A 457 -59.86 -30.66 -4.87
N VAL A 458 -59.53 -29.49 -5.41
CA VAL A 458 -60.35 -28.81 -6.43
C VAL A 458 -59.43 -28.17 -7.47
N ALA A 459 -59.87 -28.29 -8.72
CA ALA A 459 -59.12 -28.19 -9.97
C ALA A 459 -58.80 -26.76 -10.44
N CYS A 460 -57.73 -26.67 -11.24
CA CYS A 460 -57.52 -25.58 -12.19
C CYS A 460 -58.62 -25.57 -13.26
N ARG A 461 -59.13 -24.37 -13.58
CA ARG A 461 -59.54 -24.02 -14.95
C ARG A 461 -59.18 -22.56 -15.19
N ASN A 462 -58.16 -22.36 -16.02
CA ASN A 462 -57.71 -21.07 -16.52
C ASN A 462 -58.79 -20.45 -17.41
N HIS A 463 -58.95 -19.14 -17.30
CA HIS A 463 -59.26 -18.26 -18.42
C HIS A 463 -58.35 -17.05 -18.37
#